data_AF-A0A960QQ79-F1
#
_entry.id   AF-A0A960QQ79-F1
#
_cell.length_a   1.000
_cell.length_b   1.000
_cell.length_c   1.000
_cell.angle_alpha   90.00
_cell.angle_beta   90.00
_cell.angle_gamma   90.00
#
_symmetry.space_group_name_H-M   'P 1'
#
loop_
_entity.id
_entity.type
_entity.pdbx_description
1 polymer ?
#
loop_
_entity_poly.entity_id
_entity_poly.type
_entity_poly.pdbx_seq_one_letter_code
_entity_poly.pdbx_strand_id
1 'polypeptide(L)' 'TYIMELKLDGSSDAALKQIHDKGYWKPYAHKGKQIVIMGANFSSRERNISDWKGELLSESGKKVKDIFPQVGE' A
#
# COMPACT_ATOMS: atom_id res chain seq x y z
N THR A 1 -8.32 3.12 8.09
CA THR A 1 -8.75 2.38 6.88
C THR A 1 -7.57 1.68 6.28
N TYR A 2 -7.74 0.49 5.70
CA TYR A 2 -6.68 -0.22 4.99
C TYR A 2 -7.07 -0.36 3.52
N ILE A 3 -6.14 -0.04 2.63
CA ILE A 3 -6.32 -0.16 1.18
C ILE A 3 -5.12 -0.93 0.65
N MET A 4 -5.40 -2.02 -0.07
CA MET A 4 -4.36 -2.89 -0.61
C MET A 4 -4.57 -3.05 -2.11
N GLU A 5 -3.50 -2.92 -2.87
CA GLU A 5 -3.46 -3.23 -4.29
C GLU A 5 -2.41 -4.33 -4.49
N LEU A 6 -2.80 -5.37 -5.23
CA LEU A 6 -1.91 -6.50 -5.54
C LEU A 6 -1.64 -6.54 -7.04
N LYS A 7 -0.38 -6.80 -7.39
CA LYS A 7 0.04 -7.11 -8.76
C LYS A 7 0.46 -8.57 -8.83
N LEU A 8 0.07 -9.24 -9.91
CA LEU A 8 0.60 -10.54 -10.29
C LEU A 8 1.84 -10.31 -11.15
N ASP A 9 2.98 -10.85 -10.73
CA ASP A 9 4.27 -10.76 -11.44
C ASP A 9 4.64 -9.33 -11.89
N GLY A 10 4.33 -8.36 -11.04
CA GLY A 10 4.66 -6.94 -11.23
C GLY A 10 5.57 -6.43 -10.12
N SER A 11 5.20 -5.29 -9.52
CA SER A 11 5.93 -4.73 -8.39
C SER A 11 5.00 -4.08 -7.37
N SER A 12 5.46 -4.06 -6.12
CA SER A 12 4.81 -3.34 -5.03
C SER A 12 4.75 -1.82 -5.29
N ASP A 13 5.73 -1.25 -6.00
CA ASP A 13 5.73 0.16 -6.42
C ASP A 13 4.59 0.47 -7.39
N ALA A 14 4.42 -0.38 -8.42
CA ALA A 14 3.36 -0.19 -9.39
C ALA A 14 1.98 -0.29 -8.73
N ALA A 15 1.82 -1.20 -7.76
CA ALA A 15 0.61 -1.32 -6.96
C ALA A 15 0.35 -0.07 -6.12
N LEU A 16 1.36 0.41 -5.37
CA LEU A 16 1.22 1.59 -4.52
C LEU A 16 0.97 2.86 -5.35
N LYS A 17 1.66 3.00 -6.49
CA LYS A 17 1.43 4.07 -7.45
C LYS A 17 -0.01 4.06 -7.96
N GLN A 18 -0.58 2.89 -8.26
CA GLN A 18 -1.97 2.81 -8.70
C GLN A 18 -2.94 3.30 -7.62
N ILE A 19 -2.70 3.00 -6.34
CA ILE A 19 -3.52 3.53 -5.23
C ILE A 19 -3.49 5.06 -5.23
N HIS A 20 -2.30 5.65 -5.40
CA HIS A 20 -2.12 7.10 -5.45
C HIS A 20 -2.80 7.73 -6.68
N ASP A 21 -2.55 7.19 -7.88
CA ASP A 21 -3.09 7.70 -9.14
C ASP A 21 -4.63 7.67 -9.14
N LYS A 22 -5.22 6.59 -8.63
CA LYS A 22 -6.68 6.44 -8.54
C LYS A 22 -7.27 7.18 -7.33
N GLY A 23 -6.44 7.56 -6.36
CA GLY A 23 -6.85 8.27 -5.17
C GLY A 23 -7.83 7.46 -4.31
N TYR A 24 -7.64 6.14 -4.20
CA TYR A 24 -8.57 5.26 -3.46
C TYR A 24 -8.73 5.64 -1.98
N TRP A 25 -7.76 6.36 -1.41
CA TRP A 25 -7.86 6.87 -0.04
C TRP A 25 -8.83 8.05 0.11
N LYS A 26 -9.14 8.80 -0.97
CA LYS A 26 -9.91 10.04 -0.91
C LYS A 26 -11.29 9.89 -0.25
N PRO A 27 -12.11 8.84 -0.56
CA PRO A 27 -13.41 8.65 0.09
C PRO A 27 -13.34 8.33 1.59
N TYR A 28 -12.15 8.09 2.12
CA TYR A 28 -11.92 7.77 3.52
C TYR A 28 -11.24 8.90 4.30
N ALA A 29 -10.91 10.01 3.63
CA ALA A 29 -10.38 11.19 4.28
C ALA A 29 -11.42 11.82 5.23
N HIS A 30 -10.94 12.47 6.29
CA HIS A 30 -11.74 13.19 7.30
C HIS A 30 -12.74 12.31 8.06
N LYS A 31 -12.51 11.00 8.13
CA LYS A 31 -13.33 10.05 8.93
C LYS A 31 -12.78 9.80 10.34
N GLY A 32 -11.92 10.68 10.86
CA GLY A 32 -11.36 10.58 12.21
C GLY A 32 -10.38 9.42 12.42
N LYS A 33 -9.83 8.83 11.34
CA LYS A 33 -8.94 7.67 11.38
C LYS A 33 -7.83 7.81 10.36
N GLN A 34 -6.63 7.36 10.71
CA GLN A 34 -5.51 7.23 9.76
C GLN A 34 -5.82 6.16 8.70
N ILE A 35 -5.15 6.28 7.55
CA ILE A 35 -5.33 5.40 6.39
C ILE A 35 -3.99 4.71 6.13
N VAL A 36 -4.00 3.39 6.01
CA VAL A 36 -2.84 2.61 5.56
C VAL A 36 -3.10 2.22 4.12
N ILE A 37 -2.15 2.54 3.24
CA ILE A 37 -2.15 2.09 1.85
C ILE A 37 -0.98 1.13 1.65
N MET A 38 -1.20 0.03 0.94
CA MET A 38 -0.19 -1.01 0.73
C MET A 38 -0.22 -1.48 -0.72
N GLY A 39 0.95 -1.51 -1.35
CA GLY A 39 1.16 -2.16 -2.63
C GLY A 39 1.92 -3.46 -2.42
N ALA A 40 1.48 -4.56 -3.03
CA ALA A 40 2.15 -5.85 -2.93
C ALA A 40 2.30 -6.54 -4.29
N ASN A 41 3.36 -7.33 -4.43
CA ASN A 41 3.61 -8.18 -5.58
C ASN A 41 3.42 -9.66 -5.21
N PHE A 42 2.47 -10.31 -5.86
CA PHE A 42 2.32 -11.76 -5.83
C PHE A 42 3.14 -12.38 -6.96
N SER A 43 4.09 -13.24 -6.62
CA SER A 43 4.89 -14.01 -7.57
C SER A 43 4.18 -15.31 -7.91
N SER A 44 3.86 -15.53 -9.19
CA SER A 44 3.30 -16.79 -9.66
C SER A 44 4.28 -17.95 -9.49
N ARG A 45 5.58 -17.66 -9.64
CA ARG A 45 6.68 -18.63 -9.45
C ARG A 45 6.78 -19.12 -8.02
N GLU A 46 6.76 -18.20 -7.05
CA GLU A 46 6.88 -18.53 -5.63
C GLU A 46 5.53 -18.88 -5.01
N ARG A 47 4.43 -18.58 -5.72
CA ARG A 47 3.05 -18.71 -5.25
C ARG A 47 2.81 -17.98 -3.93
N ASN A 48 3.49 -16.84 -3.75
CA ASN A 48 3.50 -16.06 -2.52
C ASN A 48 3.72 -14.56 -2.80
N ILE A 49 3.54 -13.73 -1.78
CA ILE A 49 3.95 -12.32 -1.80
C ILE A 49 5.47 -12.27 -1.75
N SER A 50 6.07 -11.81 -2.83
CA SER A 50 7.53 -11.68 -2.97
C SER A 50 8.04 -10.32 -2.48
N ASP A 51 7.17 -9.30 -2.49
CA ASP A 51 7.51 -7.95 -2.06
C ASP A 51 6.25 -7.16 -1.67
N TRP A 52 6.37 -6.28 -0.69
CA TRP A 52 5.31 -5.34 -0.31
C TRP A 52 5.87 -4.06 0.29
N LYS A 53 5.15 -2.96 0.13
CA LYS A 53 5.44 -1.70 0.81
C LYS A 53 4.14 -0.94 1.09
N GLY A 54 4.17 -0.02 2.01
CA GLY A 54 3.01 0.80 2.32
C GLY A 54 3.36 2.17 2.85
N GLU A 55 2.32 2.95 3.08
CA GLU A 55 2.40 4.27 3.68
C GLU A 55 1.27 4.43 4.69
N LEU A 56 1.58 5.08 5.81
CA LEU A 56 0.57 5.61 6.70
C LEU A 56 0.24 7.04 6.27
N LEU A 57 -1.02 7.28 5.94
CA LEU A 57 -1.56 8.60 5.67
C LEU A 57 -2.32 9.12 6.89
N SER A 58 -2.25 10.43 7.10
CA SER A 58 -3.13 11.15 8.02
C SER A 58 -4.59 11.03 7.57
N GLU A 59 -5.52 11.44 8.43
CA GLU A 59 -6.92 11.55 8.03
C GLU A 59 -7.16 12.52 6.86
N SER A 60 -6.23 13.44 6.59
CA SER A 60 -6.27 14.35 5.43
C SER A 60 -5.60 13.79 4.17
N GLY A 61 -5.16 12.53 4.19
CA GLY A 61 -4.49 11.88 3.06
C GLY A 61 -3.03 12.29 2.87
N LYS A 62 -2.42 12.99 3.82
CA LYS A 62 -0.99 13.34 3.77
C LYS A 62 -0.15 12.18 4.29
N LYS A 63 0.93 11.84 3.59
CA LYS A 63 1.87 10.82 4.06
C LYS A 63 2.49 11.24 5.41
N VAL A 64 2.40 10.33 6.38
CA VAL A 64 2.96 10.47 7.74
C VAL A 64 4.25 9.68 7.86
N LYS A 65 4.26 8.43 7.39
CA LYS A 65 5.47 7.59 7.36
C LYS A 65 5.35 6.51 6.30
N ASP A 66 6.49 6.07 5.79
CA ASP A 66 6.58 4.85 5.00
C ASP A 66 6.50 3.62 5.92
N ILE A 67 6.02 2.50 5.37
CA ILE A 67 5.90 1.20 6.01
C ILE A 67 6.61 0.20 5.09
N PHE A 68 7.74 -0.33 5.54
CA PHE A 68 8.51 -1.32 4.80
C PHE A 68 8.45 -2.68 5.50
N PRO A 69 8.71 -3.79 4.77
CA PRO A 69 8.94 -5.08 5.40
C PRO A 69 10.05 -4.93 6.42
N GLN A 70 9.83 -5.43 7.64
CA GLN A 70 10.93 -5.58 8.58
C GLN A 70 11.80 -6.72 8.07
N VAL A 71 13.08 -6.43 7.81
CA VAL A 71 14.06 -7.48 7.56
C VAL A 71 14.19 -8.22 8.89
N GLY A 72 13.79 -9.49 8.92
CA GLY A 72 14.03 -10.34 10.09
C GLY A 72 15.54 -10.44 10.32
N GLU A 73 15.95 -10.37 11.59
CA GLU A 73 17.33 -10.70 12.01
C GLU A 73 17.73 -12.11 11.56
#